data_AF-A0A562MBG8-F1
#
_entry.id   AF-A0A562MBG8-F1
#
_cell.length_a   1.000
_cell.length_b   1.000
_cell.length_c   1.000
_cell.angle_alpha   90.00
_cell.angle_beta   90.00
_cell.angle_gamma   90.00
#
_symmetry.space_group_name_H-M   'P 1'
#
loop_
_entity.id
_entity.type
_entity.pdbx_description
1 polymer ?
#
loop_
_entity_poly.entity_id
_entity_poly.type
_entity_poly.pdbx_seq_one_letter_code
_entity_poly.pdbx_strand_id
1 'polypeptide(L)' 'MGRALSDDLRSRVLKASDAGMSARQAAARFGVGISSAIRWIARAKIGERTRRARKAADARPALMHTKPSSSG' A
#
# COMPACT_ATOMS: atom_id res chain seq x y z
N MET A 1 10.65 27.17 -0.57
CA MET A 1 11.64 26.11 -0.25
C MET A 1 11.16 25.22 0.93
N GLY A 2 10.04 24.49 0.79
CA GLY A 2 9.50 23.69 1.92
C GLY A 2 8.62 22.48 1.54
N ARG A 3 8.38 22.26 0.25
CA ARG A 3 7.50 21.17 -0.22
C ARG A 3 8.17 19.81 -0.18
N ALA A 4 9.48 19.75 -0.43
CA ALA A 4 10.24 18.50 -0.51
C ALA A 4 10.31 17.76 0.84
N LEU A 5 10.54 18.48 1.94
CA LEU A 5 10.53 17.92 3.30
C LEU A 5 9.15 17.36 3.69
N SER A 6 8.08 18.04 3.29
CA SER A 6 6.73 17.60 3.61
C SER A 6 6.27 16.39 2.78
N ASP A 7 6.77 16.23 1.55
CA ASP A 7 6.47 15.09 0.69
C ASP A 7 7.19 13.81 1.17
N ASP A 8 8.45 13.94 1.62
CA ASP A 8 9.21 12.86 2.26
C ASP A 8 8.50 12.33 3.52
N LEU A 9 8.04 13.22 4.41
CA LEU A 9 7.28 12.83 5.61
C LEU A 9 6.00 12.07 5.27
N ARG A 10 5.28 12.54 4.24
CA ARG A 10 4.08 11.85 3.75
C ARG A 10 4.41 10.46 3.25
N SER A 11 5.46 10.32 2.43
CA SER A 11 5.91 9.04 1.90
C SER A 11 6.29 8.05 3.01
N ARG A 12 7.01 8.52 4.04
CA ARG A 12 7.40 7.71 5.21
C ARG A 12 6.20 7.24 6.04
N VAL A 13 5.22 8.12 6.29
CA VAL A 13 3.98 7.76 6.99
C VAL A 13 3.19 6.70 6.21
N LEU A 14 3.09 6.86 4.88
CA LEU A 14 2.39 5.90 4.02
C LEU A 14 3.10 4.53 3.99
N LYS A 15 4.43 4.51 3.88
CA LYS A 15 5.22 3.26 3.90
C LYS A 15 5.10 2.53 5.24
N ALA A 16 5.11 3.25 6.35
CA ALA A 16 4.87 2.65 7.67
C ALA A 16 3.45 2.08 7.77
N SER A 17 2.45 2.77 7.22
CA SER A 17 1.07 2.29 7.20
C SER A 17 0.88 1.05 6.32
N ASP A 18 1.57 0.98 5.18
CA ASP A 18 1.59 -0.22 4.31
C ASP A 18 2.21 -1.43 5.03
N ALA A 19 3.22 -1.20 5.87
CA ALA A 19 3.79 -2.21 6.77
C ALA A 19 2.89 -2.60 7.96
N GLY A 20 1.66 -2.08 8.06
CA GLY A 20 0.69 -2.42 9.09
C GLY A 20 0.61 -1.44 10.27
N MET A 21 1.40 -0.35 10.27
CA MET A 21 1.36 0.66 11.34
C MET A 21 0.08 1.51 11.26
N SER A 22 -0.55 1.78 12.40
CA SER A 22 -1.73 2.67 12.42
C SER A 22 -1.35 4.13 12.22
N ALA A 23 -2.27 4.94 11.68
CA ALA A 23 -2.04 6.37 11.39
C ALA A 23 -1.51 7.17 12.58
N ARG A 24 -2.02 6.88 13.79
CA ARG A 24 -1.60 7.52 15.04
C ARG A 24 -0.16 7.18 15.41
N GLN A 25 0.22 5.92 15.22
CA GLN A 25 1.55 5.42 15.56
C GLN A 25 2.60 5.93 14.57
N ALA A 26 2.25 5.99 13.27
CA ALA A 26 3.08 6.63 12.25
C ALA A 26 3.23 8.15 12.53
N ALA A 27 2.15 8.83 12.91
CA ALA A 27 2.18 10.25 13.25
C ALA A 27 3.14 10.56 14.41
N ALA A 28 3.05 9.78 15.51
CA ALA A 28 3.95 9.92 16.66
C ALA A 28 5.41 9.64 16.29
N ARG A 29 5.68 8.64 15.43
CA ARG A 29 7.03 8.29 14.99
C ARG A 29 7.71 9.36 14.16
N PHE A 30 6.96 10.05 13.29
CA PHE A 30 7.50 11.03 12.35
C PHE A 30 7.26 12.48 12.77
N GLY A 31 6.62 12.72 13.93
CA GLY A 31 6.35 14.07 14.44
C GLY A 31 5.35 14.86 13.60
N VAL A 32 4.40 14.19 12.93
CA VAL A 32 3.35 14.85 12.14
C VAL A 32 2.03 14.85 12.89
N GLY A 33 1.16 15.83 12.60
CA GLY A 33 -0.20 15.85 13.17
C GLY A 33 -1.00 14.61 12.81
N ILE A 34 -1.68 14.01 13.79
CA ILE A 34 -2.50 12.79 13.62
C ILE A 34 -3.53 12.97 12.50
N SER A 35 -4.23 14.11 12.47
CA SER A 35 -5.22 14.43 11.44
C SER A 35 -4.62 14.46 10.03
N SER A 36 -3.38 14.94 9.90
CA SER A 36 -2.65 14.98 8.63
C SER A 36 -2.29 13.57 8.15
N ALA A 37 -1.78 12.72 9.06
CA ALA A 37 -1.49 11.33 8.76
C ALA A 37 -2.74 10.55 8.32
N ILE A 38 -3.87 10.73 9.02
CA ILE A 38 -5.16 10.13 8.65
C ILE A 38 -5.57 10.56 7.24
N ARG A 39 -5.53 11.86 6.92
CA ARG A 39 -5.85 12.36 5.57
C ARG A 39 -4.94 11.78 4.51
N TRP A 40 -3.64 11.63 4.78
CA TRP A 40 -2.69 11.05 3.83
C TRP A 40 -2.99 9.58 3.55
N ILE A 41 -3.21 8.77 4.59
CA ILE A 41 -3.50 7.33 4.48
C ILE A 41 -4.87 7.12 3.82
N ALA A 42 -5.89 7.88 4.20
CA ALA A 42 -7.21 7.82 3.55
C ALA A 42 -7.11 8.15 2.05
N ARG A 43 -6.38 9.22 1.70
CA ARG A 43 -6.16 9.61 0.30
C ARG A 43 -5.32 8.59 -0.47
N ALA A 44 -4.34 7.97 0.19
CA ALA A 44 -3.58 6.87 -0.38
C ALA A 44 -4.51 5.69 -0.66
N LYS A 45 -5.35 5.23 0.27
CA LYS A 45 -6.33 4.16 0.04
C LYS A 45 -7.30 4.45 -1.12
N ILE A 46 -7.77 5.69 -1.22
CA ILE A 46 -8.64 6.12 -2.32
C ILE A 46 -7.89 6.07 -3.67
N GLY A 47 -6.62 6.49 -3.70
CA GLY A 47 -5.74 6.39 -4.87
C GLY A 47 -5.14 5.00 -5.11
N GLU A 48 -5.08 4.12 -4.11
CA GLU A 48 -4.53 2.77 -4.21
C GLU A 48 -5.50 1.82 -4.89
N ARG A 49 -6.79 2.18 -4.93
CA ARG A 49 -7.80 1.53 -5.80
C ARG A 49 -7.35 1.48 -7.26
N THR A 50 -6.52 2.42 -7.73
CA THR A 50 -5.99 2.40 -9.11
C THR A 50 -4.67 1.64 -9.26
N ARG A 51 -3.91 1.38 -8.17
CA ARG A 51 -2.59 0.71 -8.24
C ARG A 51 -2.59 -0.75 -7.81
N ARG A 52 -3.44 -1.17 -6.86
CA ARG A 52 -3.54 -2.58 -6.41
C ARG A 52 -4.17 -3.51 -7.45
N ALA A 53 -4.92 -2.98 -8.42
CA ALA A 53 -5.40 -3.77 -9.55
C ALA A 53 -4.27 -4.24 -10.49
N ARG A 54 -3.06 -3.65 -10.41
CA ARG A 54 -1.96 -3.99 -11.33
C ARG A 54 -0.90 -4.92 -10.73
N LYS A 55 -0.87 -5.12 -9.40
CA LYS A 55 0.17 -5.95 -8.76
C LYS A 55 -0.30 -7.35 -8.37
N ALA A 56 -1.61 -7.61 -8.33
CA ALA A 56 -2.17 -8.93 -8.07
C ALA A 56 -2.34 -9.81 -9.33
N ALA A 57 -2.00 -9.30 -10.53
CA ALA A 57 -2.08 -10.05 -11.78
C ALA A 57 -0.76 -10.76 -12.17
N ASP A 58 0.34 -10.51 -11.45
CA ASP A 58 1.67 -11.04 -11.78
C ASP A 58 2.05 -12.32 -11.00
N ALA A 59 1.19 -12.76 -10.08
CA ALA A 59 1.33 -14.07 -9.46
C ALA A 59 0.30 -15.03 -10.07
N ARG A 60 0.51 -15.44 -11.32
CA ARG A 60 -0.06 -16.71 -11.80
C ARG A 60 0.81 -17.83 -11.24
N PRO A 61 0.35 -18.61 -10.25
CA PRO A 61 1.06 -19.81 -9.85
C PRO A 61 1.00 -20.80 -11.02
N ALA A 62 2.16 -21.24 -11.49
CA ALA A 62 2.31 -22.34 -12.44
C ALA A 62 1.94 -23.71 -11.81
N LEU A 63 0.78 -23.81 -11.16
CA LEU A 63 0.21 -25.08 -10.75
C LEU A 63 -0.72 -25.59 -11.86
N MET A 64 -0.10 -26.16 -12.89
CA MET A 64 -0.77 -27.08 -13.80
C MET A 64 -1.12 -28.36 -13.02
N HIS A 65 -2.23 -28.33 -12.29
CA HIS A 65 -2.88 -29.54 -11.79
C HIS A 65 -4.24 -29.68 -12.48
N THR A 66 -4.22 -30.27 -13.67
CA THR A 66 -5.36 -31.02 -14.19
C THR A 66 -4.84 -32.18 -15.02
N LYS A 67 -4.88 -33.37 -14.43
CA LYS A 67 -5.24 -34.55 -15.23
C LYS A 67 -6.77 -34.50 -15.34
N PRO A 68 -7.31 -34.79 -16.53
CA PRO A 68 -7.94 -36.09 -16.63
C PRO A 68 -7.60 -36.82 -17.93
N SER A 69 -7.41 -38.13 -17.76
CA SER A 69 -7.84 -39.21 -18.64
C SER A 69 -8.69 -38.82 -19.87
N SER A 70 -8.21 -39.18 -21.07
CA SER A 70 -9.02 -39.74 -22.18
C SER A 70 -8.04 -40.31 -23.20
N SER A 71 -7.87 -41.64 -23.28
CA SER A 71 -8.61 -42.57 -24.16
C SER A 71 -8.22 -42.42 -25.64
N GLY A 72 -7.58 -43.46 -26.18
CA GLY A 72 -7.10 -43.59 -27.55
C GLY A 72 -6.10 -44.74 -27.65
#